data_AF-A0A940AMJ8-F1
#
_entry.id   AF-A0A940AMJ8-F1
#
_cell.length_a   1.000
_cell.length_b   1.000
_cell.length_c   1.000
_cell.angle_alpha   90.00
_cell.angle_beta   90.00
_cell.angle_gamma   90.00
#
_symmetry.space_group_name_H-M   'P 1'
#
loop_
_entity.id
_entity.type
_entity.pdbx_description
1 polymer ?
#
loop_
_entity_poly.entity_id
_entity_poly.type
_entity_poly.pdbx_seq_one_letter_code
_entity_poly.pdbx_strand_id
1 'polypeptide(L)'
;MRRMKKLFTYLLCLAMILSLAGCGKKDEPKADAPTEQATPDNPGGTTETPDQPADNNPAEPGDVIEDALKKAPEHYDFAVEVSINPAFLLFVSGNEVIGYQALNDDAKQIEDRCALVGRGIEGAVEDIVRASHQDGFLKDGGAVNLTIVSANCKKSEADEVLDRAFHTVERTAQECNVAVKPEIHIETEVVFAPEPQPGEPGDPNEPGNPNEPGDPNDPNEYHEPRKDDEGCSVCQGTGVCERCDGTGLVDCMRCSGTGKSPEGTCPDCNGAGRCECEQCHGTKQCPACGGTGKKPD
;
A
#
# COMPACT_ATOMS: atom_id res chain seq x y z
N MET A 1 -44.00 10.50 -26.65
CA MET A 1 -44.81 9.51 -25.87
C MET A 1 -43.91 8.35 -25.46
N ARG A 2 -43.91 8.00 -24.15
CA ARG A 2 -43.22 6.85 -23.49
C ARG A 2 -41.68 6.91 -23.51
N ARG A 3 -40.91 6.90 -22.41
CA ARG A 3 -41.07 6.32 -21.07
C ARG A 3 -40.37 7.18 -20.00
N MET A 4 -41.13 7.92 -19.20
CA MET A 4 -40.74 8.35 -17.85
C MET A 4 -41.69 7.63 -16.88
N LYS A 5 -41.26 6.50 -16.30
CA LYS A 5 -42.11 5.70 -15.39
C LYS A 5 -41.33 4.99 -14.27
N LYS A 6 -40.18 5.53 -13.84
CA LYS A 6 -39.44 4.96 -12.68
C LYS A 6 -38.87 6.01 -11.72
N LEU A 7 -39.50 7.18 -11.63
CA LEU A 7 -39.02 8.29 -10.80
C LEU A 7 -40.09 8.87 -9.85
N PHE A 8 -41.17 8.13 -9.57
CA PHE A 8 -42.31 8.66 -8.79
C PHE A 8 -42.74 7.78 -7.60
N THR A 9 -41.88 6.89 -7.10
CA THR A 9 -42.26 5.94 -6.02
C THR A 9 -41.44 6.10 -4.74
N TYR A 10 -40.54 7.08 -4.65
CA TYR A 10 -39.71 7.31 -3.44
C TYR A 10 -40.00 8.62 -2.71
N LEU A 11 -41.07 9.32 -3.05
CA LEU A 11 -41.39 10.65 -2.49
C LEU A 11 -42.74 10.68 -1.73
N LEU A 12 -43.13 9.54 -1.13
CA LEU A 12 -44.42 9.39 -0.44
C LEU A 12 -44.36 8.62 0.90
N CYS A 13 -43.16 8.41 1.47
CA CYS A 13 -42.99 7.72 2.75
C CYS A 13 -42.38 8.58 3.88
N LEU A 14 -42.24 9.90 3.73
CA LEU A 14 -41.58 10.75 4.73
C LEU A 14 -42.35 12.02 5.10
N ALA A 15 -43.68 11.97 5.02
CA ALA A 15 -44.54 13.04 5.49
C ALA A 15 -45.88 12.49 5.97
N MET A 16 -45.94 11.92 7.18
CA MET A 16 -47.15 11.83 8.03
C MET A 16 -46.79 11.34 9.44
N ILE A 17 -46.19 12.21 10.26
CA ILE A 17 -46.39 12.18 11.71
C ILE A 17 -46.70 13.62 12.14
N LEU A 18 -47.98 13.89 12.36
CA LEU A 18 -48.49 15.15 12.88
C LEU A 18 -49.50 14.85 13.99
N SER A 19 -49.45 15.71 15.01
CA SER A 19 -50.47 16.01 16.04
C SER A 19 -50.19 15.39 17.42
N LEU A 20 -49.60 16.14 18.37
CA LEU A 20 -50.18 17.24 19.16
C LEU A 20 -51.31 16.79 20.09
N ALA A 21 -50.99 16.70 21.38
CA ALA A 21 -51.93 16.90 22.49
C ALA A 21 -51.16 17.43 23.71
N GLY A 22 -51.59 18.58 24.25
CA GLY A 22 -51.20 19.06 25.59
C GLY A 22 -50.82 20.54 25.70
N CYS A 23 -51.82 21.44 25.76
CA CYS A 23 -51.65 22.82 26.23
C CYS A 23 -51.83 22.90 27.76
N GLY A 24 -51.04 23.73 28.45
CA GLY A 24 -51.41 24.24 29.79
C GLY A 24 -50.32 24.95 30.59
N LYS A 25 -50.21 26.29 30.41
CA LYS A 25 -49.99 27.41 31.40
C LYS A 25 -49.20 27.12 32.70
N LYS A 26 -48.33 27.97 33.27
CA LYS A 26 -48.06 29.42 33.22
C LYS A 26 -46.84 29.72 34.12
N ASP A 27 -46.11 30.80 33.79
CA ASP A 27 -45.40 31.78 34.64
C ASP A 27 -44.33 31.32 35.67
N GLU A 28 -43.07 31.72 35.42
CA GLU A 28 -42.00 32.01 36.40
C GLU A 28 -42.41 33.20 37.32
N PRO A 29 -41.85 33.43 38.54
CA PRO A 29 -40.40 33.49 38.80
C PRO A 29 -39.87 33.22 40.24
N LYS A 30 -38.53 33.31 40.33
CA LYS A 30 -37.65 33.80 41.42
C LYS A 30 -36.85 32.81 42.29
N ALA A 31 -35.57 33.18 42.34
CA ALA A 31 -34.47 32.79 43.22
C ALA A 31 -34.82 32.78 44.72
N ASP A 32 -34.16 31.90 45.47
CA ASP A 32 -33.16 32.24 46.50
C ASP A 32 -32.72 30.96 47.25
N ALA A 33 -31.41 30.76 47.39
CA ALA A 33 -30.79 29.96 48.47
C ALA A 33 -30.75 30.84 49.75
N PRO A 34 -30.56 30.36 51.02
CA PRO A 34 -29.49 29.42 51.39
C PRO A 34 -29.65 28.54 52.69
N THR A 35 -28.67 27.63 52.84
CA THR A 35 -27.96 27.10 54.06
C THR A 35 -28.54 26.08 55.07
N GLU A 36 -27.63 25.13 55.39
CA GLU A 36 -27.31 24.43 56.66
C GLU A 36 -28.33 23.39 57.20
N GLN A 37 -27.96 22.22 57.77
CA GLN A 37 -26.75 21.82 58.48
C GLN A 37 -26.71 20.28 58.74
N ALA A 38 -25.49 19.77 58.96
CA ALA A 38 -25.09 18.70 59.91
C ALA A 38 -25.20 17.19 59.54
N THR A 39 -24.01 16.65 59.28
CA THR A 39 -23.47 15.27 59.49
C THR A 39 -23.49 14.86 60.98
N PRO A 40 -23.23 13.59 61.42
CA PRO A 40 -21.91 12.96 61.26
C PRO A 40 -21.75 11.40 61.27
N ASP A 41 -20.54 10.98 60.85
CA ASP A 41 -19.68 9.83 61.27
C ASP A 41 -20.12 8.36 61.06
N ASN A 42 -19.29 7.36 60.68
CA ASN A 42 -17.90 7.15 60.21
C ASN A 42 -17.76 5.59 59.97
N PRO A 43 -16.57 4.94 59.94
CA PRO A 43 -15.50 4.81 58.92
C PRO A 43 -15.40 3.40 58.29
N GLY A 44 -14.59 3.27 57.23
CA GLY A 44 -14.06 1.99 56.77
C GLY A 44 -13.28 2.10 55.47
N GLY A 45 -12.05 2.61 55.53
CA GLY A 45 -11.19 2.77 54.35
C GLY A 45 -10.49 1.48 53.93
N THR A 46 -10.08 1.45 52.66
CA THR A 46 -8.79 0.90 52.24
C THR A 46 -8.39 1.51 50.89
N THR A 47 -7.26 2.22 50.93
CA THR A 47 -6.18 2.30 49.94
C THR A 47 -6.48 2.86 48.55
N GLU A 48 -6.25 4.17 48.46
CA GLU A 48 -5.84 4.92 47.28
C GLU A 48 -4.58 4.30 46.66
N THR A 49 -4.61 4.03 45.36
CA THR A 49 -3.40 4.04 44.52
C THR A 49 -3.40 5.41 43.84
N PRO A 50 -2.29 6.18 43.86
CA PRO A 50 -2.28 7.50 43.24
C PRO A 50 -2.58 7.38 41.75
N ASP A 51 -3.64 8.06 41.32
CA ASP A 51 -3.94 8.33 39.92
C ASP A 51 -2.69 8.95 39.28
N GLN A 52 -1.98 8.14 38.49
CA GLN A 52 -1.07 8.66 37.50
C GLN A 52 -1.94 9.44 36.50
N PRO A 53 -1.68 10.74 36.26
CA PRO A 53 -2.47 11.46 35.28
C PRO A 53 -2.36 10.71 33.95
N ALA A 54 -3.50 10.32 33.39
CA ALA A 54 -3.54 9.89 32.01
C ALA A 54 -3.00 11.07 31.19
N ASP A 55 -1.79 10.90 30.65
CA ASP A 55 -1.22 11.78 29.65
C ASP A 55 -2.13 11.70 28.42
N ASN A 56 -3.19 12.51 28.44
CA ASN A 56 -4.09 12.72 27.31
C ASN A 56 -3.47 13.73 26.34
N ASN A 57 -2.16 13.64 26.14
CA ASN A 57 -1.53 14.35 25.04
C ASN A 57 -1.74 13.48 23.80
N PRO A 58 -2.39 13.98 22.73
CA PRO A 58 -2.41 13.26 21.47
C PRO A 58 -0.97 12.91 21.11
N ALA A 59 -0.68 11.63 20.91
CA ALA A 59 0.63 11.17 20.47
C ALA A 59 1.02 12.00 19.23
N GLU A 60 2.21 12.58 19.23
CA GLU A 60 2.67 13.28 18.03
C GLU A 60 2.80 12.26 16.89
N PRO A 61 2.61 12.67 15.62
CA PRO A 61 2.64 11.74 14.48
C PRO A 61 3.87 10.83 14.43
N GLY A 62 5.02 11.30 14.93
CA GLY A 62 6.26 10.52 15.03
C GLY A 62 6.19 9.37 16.05
N ASP A 63 5.59 9.59 17.22
CA ASP A 63 5.49 8.59 18.28
C ASP A 63 4.67 7.36 17.81
N VAL A 64 3.65 7.61 16.98
CA VAL A 64 2.75 6.57 16.46
C VAL A 64 3.50 5.58 15.55
N ILE A 65 4.40 6.08 14.71
CA ILE A 65 5.18 5.22 13.79
C ILE A 65 6.20 4.40 14.55
N GLU A 66 6.92 5.00 15.50
CA GLU A 66 7.90 4.27 16.33
C GLU A 66 7.24 3.13 17.12
N ASP A 67 6.09 3.39 17.73
CA ASP A 67 5.33 2.37 18.46
C ASP A 67 4.77 1.29 17.56
N ALA A 68 4.43 1.64 16.32
CA ALA A 68 4.05 0.66 15.32
C ALA A 68 5.26 -0.21 14.92
N LEU A 69 6.43 0.37 14.65
CA LEU A 69 7.63 -0.39 14.29
C LEU A 69 8.07 -1.39 15.37
N LYS A 70 7.80 -1.13 16.66
CA LYS A 70 8.05 -2.09 17.76
C LYS A 70 7.25 -3.39 17.64
N LYS A 71 6.18 -3.41 16.86
CA LYS A 71 5.34 -4.59 16.60
C LYS A 71 5.54 -5.16 15.19
N ALA A 72 6.61 -4.77 14.51
CA ALA A 72 6.94 -5.28 13.19
C ALA A 72 7.14 -6.81 13.21
N PRO A 73 6.84 -7.51 12.09
CA PRO A 73 7.26 -8.89 11.89
C PRO A 73 8.79 -9.04 12.01
N GLU A 74 9.28 -10.23 12.36
CA GLU A 74 10.72 -10.50 12.52
C GLU A 74 11.53 -10.26 11.23
N HIS A 75 10.92 -10.51 10.07
CA HIS A 75 11.56 -10.37 8.77
C HIS A 75 10.66 -9.58 7.83
N TYR A 76 11.17 -8.45 7.32
CA TYR A 76 10.56 -7.65 6.27
C TYR A 76 11.66 -6.86 5.55
N ASP A 77 11.43 -6.50 4.31
CA ASP A 77 12.39 -5.80 3.45
C ASP A 77 12.31 -4.29 3.69
N PHE A 78 11.11 -3.72 3.78
CA PHE A 78 10.90 -2.33 4.16
C PHE A 78 9.49 -2.11 4.71
N ALA A 79 9.31 -1.00 5.43
CA ALA A 79 8.02 -0.57 5.94
C ALA A 79 7.62 0.76 5.30
N VAL A 80 6.39 0.83 4.78
CA VAL A 80 5.83 2.01 4.10
C VAL A 80 4.57 2.47 4.80
N GLU A 81 4.53 3.74 5.18
CA GLU A 81 3.31 4.43 5.57
C GLU A 81 2.52 4.83 4.32
N VAL A 82 1.27 4.39 4.23
CA VAL A 82 0.29 4.87 3.25
C VAL A 82 -0.62 5.87 3.96
N SER A 83 -0.49 7.16 3.63
CA SER A 83 -1.17 8.25 4.31
C SER A 83 -2.14 8.99 3.39
N ILE A 84 -3.44 8.80 3.63
CA ILE A 84 -4.56 9.50 2.97
C ILE A 84 -5.44 10.22 4.01
N ASN A 85 -5.47 9.66 5.22
CA ASN A 85 -6.57 9.68 6.19
C ASN A 85 -7.77 8.87 5.70
N PRO A 86 -7.69 7.53 5.71
CA PRO A 86 -6.96 6.68 6.66
C PRO A 86 -5.45 6.57 6.48
N ALA A 87 -4.73 6.19 7.54
CA ALA A 87 -3.29 5.97 7.54
C ALA A 87 -2.90 4.55 7.99
N PHE A 88 -2.07 3.87 7.20
CA PHE A 88 -1.61 2.49 7.45
C PHE A 88 -0.09 2.42 7.40
N LEU A 89 0.52 1.64 8.29
CA LEU A 89 1.90 1.17 8.14
C LEU A 89 1.88 -0.25 7.58
N LEU A 90 2.50 -0.47 6.43
CA LEU A 90 2.60 -1.78 5.78
C LEU A 90 4.02 -2.32 5.91
N PHE A 91 4.16 -3.59 6.29
CA PHE A 91 5.44 -4.30 6.29
C PHE A 91 5.51 -5.18 5.03
N VAL A 92 6.51 -4.94 4.19
CA VAL A 92 6.63 -5.56 2.86
C VAL A 92 7.85 -6.47 2.83
N SER A 93 7.71 -7.65 2.24
CA SER A 93 8.84 -8.52 1.86
C SER A 93 8.69 -8.99 0.42
N GLY A 94 9.72 -8.79 -0.39
CA GLY A 94 9.68 -8.84 -1.84
C GLY A 94 8.66 -7.85 -2.39
N ASN A 95 7.50 -8.36 -2.82
CA ASN A 95 6.37 -7.55 -3.26
C ASN A 95 5.13 -7.73 -2.37
N GLU A 96 5.21 -8.53 -1.31
CA GLU A 96 4.05 -8.98 -0.54
C GLU A 96 3.96 -8.23 0.80
N VAL A 97 2.76 -7.78 1.15
CA VAL A 97 2.45 -7.24 2.47
C VAL A 97 2.30 -8.41 3.43
N ILE A 98 3.22 -8.53 4.38
CA ILE A 98 3.26 -9.63 5.36
C ILE A 98 2.67 -9.23 6.72
N GLY A 99 2.43 -7.94 6.92
CA GLY A 99 1.82 -7.40 8.13
C GLY A 99 1.46 -5.93 7.93
N TYR A 100 0.59 -5.41 8.80
CA TYR A 100 0.25 -3.99 8.79
C TYR A 100 -0.17 -3.50 10.18
N GLN A 101 -0.23 -2.18 10.35
CA GLN A 101 -0.91 -1.50 11.45
C GLN A 101 -1.78 -0.35 10.96
N ALA A 102 -3.00 -0.25 11.50
CA ALA A 102 -3.84 0.93 11.37
C ALA A 102 -3.32 2.03 12.30
N LEU A 103 -2.92 3.17 11.74
CA LEU A 103 -2.27 4.26 12.49
C LEU A 103 -3.26 5.29 13.04
N ASN A 104 -4.49 5.30 12.54
CA ASN A 104 -5.54 6.18 13.02
C ASN A 104 -6.92 5.49 13.02
N ASP A 105 -7.92 6.13 13.61
CA ASP A 105 -9.26 5.54 13.73
C ASP A 105 -9.98 5.38 12.40
N ASP A 106 -9.65 6.20 11.40
CA ASP A 106 -10.17 6.04 10.04
C ASP A 106 -9.62 4.77 9.38
N ALA A 107 -8.36 4.41 9.65
CA ALA A 107 -7.77 3.16 9.16
C ALA A 107 -8.45 1.94 9.81
N LYS A 108 -8.73 1.99 11.11
CA LYS A 108 -9.47 0.93 11.81
C LYS A 108 -10.89 0.74 11.26
N GLN A 109 -11.52 1.80 10.75
CA GLN A 109 -12.86 1.69 10.15
C GLN A 109 -12.86 0.88 8.85
N ILE A 110 -11.75 0.86 8.10
CA ILE A 110 -11.69 0.21 6.80
C ILE A 110 -10.79 -1.03 6.74
N GLU A 111 -9.99 -1.31 7.77
CA GLU A 111 -8.95 -2.35 7.74
C GLU A 111 -9.49 -3.74 7.38
N ASP A 112 -10.64 -4.13 7.91
CA ASP A 112 -11.29 -5.42 7.65
C ASP A 112 -11.69 -5.61 6.18
N ARG A 113 -11.90 -4.52 5.43
CA ARG A 113 -12.29 -4.56 4.01
C ARG A 113 -11.10 -4.65 3.06
N CYS A 114 -9.93 -4.21 3.48
CA CYS A 114 -8.76 -4.12 2.60
C CYS A 114 -7.99 -5.44 2.49
N ALA A 115 -8.19 -6.38 3.42
CA ALA A 115 -7.57 -7.72 3.43
C ALA A 115 -6.08 -7.69 3.03
N LEU A 116 -5.30 -6.84 3.72
CA LEU A 116 -3.97 -6.38 3.27
C LEU A 116 -2.89 -7.45 3.27
N VAL A 117 -2.88 -8.33 4.28
CA VAL A 117 -1.85 -9.37 4.42
C VAL A 117 -1.97 -10.42 3.32
N GLY A 118 -0.84 -10.84 2.74
CA GLY A 118 -0.78 -11.82 1.66
C GLY A 118 -0.96 -11.22 0.27
N ARG A 119 -1.03 -9.89 0.16
CA ARG A 119 -1.27 -9.20 -1.11
C ARG A 119 -0.01 -8.55 -1.62
N GLY A 120 0.09 -8.42 -2.94
CA GLY A 120 1.05 -7.52 -3.55
C GLY A 120 0.86 -6.08 -3.08
N ILE A 121 1.92 -5.28 -2.97
CA ILE A 121 1.82 -3.87 -2.55
C ILE A 121 0.84 -3.08 -3.43
N GLU A 122 0.81 -3.37 -4.74
CA GLU A 122 -0.10 -2.71 -5.67
C GLU A 122 -1.55 -3.01 -5.30
N GLY A 123 -1.84 -4.28 -5.02
CA GLY A 123 -3.16 -4.70 -4.56
C GLY A 123 -3.52 -4.07 -3.22
N ALA A 124 -2.62 -4.08 -2.24
CA ALA A 124 -2.87 -3.47 -0.94
C ALA A 124 -3.20 -1.98 -1.05
N VAL A 125 -2.42 -1.23 -1.82
CA VAL A 125 -2.62 0.21 -2.05
C VAL A 125 -3.90 0.47 -2.86
N GLU A 126 -4.20 -0.33 -3.89
CA GLU A 126 -5.46 -0.25 -4.64
C GLU A 126 -6.68 -0.35 -3.71
N ASP A 127 -6.67 -1.28 -2.77
CA ASP A 127 -7.79 -1.44 -1.82
C ASP A 127 -7.87 -0.30 -0.81
N ILE A 128 -6.75 0.16 -0.28
CA ILE A 128 -6.73 1.32 0.64
C ILE A 128 -7.31 2.54 -0.07
N VAL A 129 -6.88 2.84 -1.30
CA VAL A 129 -7.38 3.98 -2.08
C VAL A 129 -8.87 3.83 -2.36
N ARG A 130 -9.34 2.66 -2.80
CA ARG A 130 -10.78 2.44 -3.06
C ARG A 130 -11.63 2.53 -1.81
N ALA A 131 -11.21 1.91 -0.71
CA ALA A 131 -11.95 1.96 0.55
C ALA A 131 -11.98 3.40 1.10
N SER A 132 -10.86 4.11 1.01
CA SER A 132 -10.80 5.54 1.37
C SER A 132 -11.76 6.38 0.52
N HIS A 133 -11.83 6.14 -0.78
CA HIS A 133 -12.78 6.86 -1.63
C HIS A 133 -14.24 6.52 -1.30
N GLN A 134 -14.57 5.23 -1.13
CA GLN A 134 -15.92 4.75 -0.85
C GLN A 134 -16.51 5.36 0.43
N ASP A 135 -15.67 5.57 1.44
CA ASP A 135 -16.10 6.09 2.74
C ASP A 135 -15.98 7.63 2.81
N GLY A 136 -15.60 8.26 1.70
CA GLY A 136 -15.54 9.72 1.57
C GLY A 136 -14.29 10.36 2.20
N PHE A 137 -13.31 9.56 2.56
CA PHE A 137 -12.00 9.97 3.06
C PHE A 137 -11.15 10.59 1.95
N LEU A 138 -11.06 9.92 0.80
CA LEU A 138 -10.34 10.41 -0.37
C LEU A 138 -11.28 11.18 -1.32
N LYS A 139 -11.00 12.47 -1.49
CA LYS A 139 -11.77 13.41 -2.33
C LYS A 139 -10.92 13.95 -3.47
N ASP A 140 -11.57 14.64 -4.41
CA ASP A 140 -10.90 15.34 -5.51
C ASP A 140 -9.89 16.38 -4.97
N GLY A 141 -8.67 16.34 -5.50
CA GLY A 141 -7.51 17.09 -5.00
C GLY A 141 -6.86 16.52 -3.74
N GLY A 142 -7.26 15.33 -3.29
CA GLY A 142 -6.71 14.68 -2.10
C GLY A 142 -5.23 14.27 -2.24
N ALA A 143 -4.52 14.28 -1.11
CA ALA A 143 -3.14 13.80 -1.02
C ALA A 143 -3.12 12.29 -0.74
N VAL A 144 -2.14 11.60 -1.34
CA VAL A 144 -1.84 10.20 -1.05
C VAL A 144 -0.33 10.08 -0.92
N ASN A 145 0.18 9.90 0.29
CA ASN A 145 1.61 9.83 0.53
C ASN A 145 2.03 8.38 0.78
N LEU A 146 3.13 7.99 0.15
CA LEU A 146 3.81 6.71 0.38
C LEU A 146 5.17 7.03 1.00
N THR A 147 5.32 6.85 2.31
CA THR A 147 6.54 7.21 3.04
C THR A 147 7.27 5.95 3.51
N ILE A 148 8.50 5.72 3.04
CA ILE A 148 9.35 4.68 3.64
C ILE A 148 9.78 5.16 5.02
N VAL A 149 9.47 4.38 6.05
CA VAL A 149 9.82 4.68 7.45
C VAL A 149 10.83 3.70 8.04
N SER A 150 11.09 2.57 7.36
CA SER A 150 12.13 1.62 7.73
C SER A 150 12.53 0.77 6.53
N ALA A 151 13.80 0.36 6.45
CA ALA A 151 14.32 -0.48 5.37
C ALA A 151 15.40 -1.45 5.88
N ASN A 152 15.34 -2.68 5.38
CA ASN A 152 16.31 -3.76 5.55
C ASN A 152 16.79 -4.31 4.18
N CYS A 153 16.44 -3.62 3.09
CA CYS A 153 16.77 -3.97 1.71
C CYS A 153 17.61 -2.87 1.04
N LYS A 154 17.97 -3.06 -0.23
CA LYS A 154 18.61 -1.99 -1.02
C LYS A 154 17.57 -0.92 -1.37
N LYS A 155 18.04 0.31 -1.57
CA LYS A 155 17.17 1.42 -2.00
C LYS A 155 16.50 1.12 -3.34
N SER A 156 17.27 0.62 -4.31
CA SER A 156 16.73 0.23 -5.63
C SER A 156 15.58 -0.77 -5.54
N GLU A 157 15.67 -1.76 -4.64
CA GLU A 157 14.63 -2.77 -4.44
C GLU A 157 13.33 -2.14 -3.90
N ALA A 158 13.43 -1.23 -2.92
CA ALA A 158 12.27 -0.51 -2.40
C ALA A 158 11.68 0.48 -3.41
N ASP A 159 12.54 1.22 -4.14
CA ASP A 159 12.13 2.17 -5.17
C ASP A 159 11.30 1.49 -6.28
N GLU A 160 11.77 0.35 -6.80
CA GLU A 160 11.06 -0.40 -7.83
C GLU A 160 9.65 -0.84 -7.39
N VAL A 161 9.53 -1.26 -6.13
CA VAL A 161 8.25 -1.70 -5.55
C VAL A 161 7.32 -0.51 -5.32
N LEU A 162 7.84 0.62 -4.82
CA LEU A 162 7.04 1.82 -4.59
C LEU A 162 6.65 2.56 -5.86
N ASP A 163 7.45 2.51 -6.93
CA ASP A 163 7.09 3.09 -8.22
C ASP A 163 5.83 2.41 -8.80
N ARG A 164 5.76 1.08 -8.69
CA ARG A 164 4.55 0.32 -9.07
C ARG A 164 3.35 0.64 -8.19
N ALA A 165 3.57 0.80 -6.88
CA ALA A 165 2.52 1.20 -5.94
C ALA A 165 2.00 2.61 -6.27
N PHE A 166 2.88 3.56 -6.58
CA PHE A 166 2.55 4.92 -6.97
C PHE A 166 1.68 4.97 -8.23
N HIS A 167 2.08 4.27 -9.29
CA HIS A 167 1.26 4.18 -10.50
C HIS A 167 -0.09 3.50 -10.24
N THR A 168 -0.15 2.59 -9.27
CA THR A 168 -1.41 2.00 -8.84
C THR A 168 -2.30 3.01 -8.13
N VAL A 169 -1.77 3.92 -7.32
CA VAL A 169 -2.54 5.04 -6.75
C VAL A 169 -3.15 5.89 -7.86
N GLU A 170 -2.33 6.34 -8.82
CA GLU A 170 -2.79 7.21 -9.92
C GLU A 170 -3.91 6.56 -10.72
N ARG A 171 -3.71 5.30 -11.12
CA ARG A 171 -4.70 4.50 -11.86
C ARG A 171 -5.99 4.35 -11.05
N THR A 172 -5.88 3.96 -9.79
CA THR A 172 -7.04 3.68 -8.94
C THR A 172 -7.85 4.94 -8.65
N ALA A 173 -7.17 6.06 -8.39
CA ALA A 173 -7.82 7.37 -8.23
C ALA A 173 -8.57 7.80 -9.50
N GLN A 174 -7.95 7.62 -10.68
CA GLN A 174 -8.59 7.88 -11.95
C GLN A 174 -9.83 6.99 -12.19
N GLU A 175 -9.76 5.70 -11.84
CA GLU A 175 -10.91 4.77 -11.88
C GLU A 175 -12.04 5.21 -10.94
N CYS A 176 -11.68 5.75 -9.78
CA CYS A 176 -12.61 6.33 -8.81
C CYS A 176 -13.12 7.73 -9.22
N ASN A 177 -12.65 8.27 -10.35
CA ASN A 177 -12.99 9.61 -10.85
C ASN A 177 -12.68 10.71 -9.81
N VAL A 178 -11.53 10.60 -9.15
CA VAL A 178 -10.94 11.63 -8.28
C VAL A 178 -9.55 11.98 -8.77
N ALA A 179 -9.23 13.27 -8.85
CA ALA A 179 -7.87 13.73 -9.03
C ALA A 179 -7.13 13.64 -7.70
N VAL A 180 -5.94 13.06 -7.70
CA VAL A 180 -5.05 13.01 -6.53
C VAL A 180 -3.67 13.49 -6.92
N LYS A 181 -2.89 13.90 -5.93
CA LYS A 181 -1.47 14.20 -6.10
C LYS A 181 -0.69 13.24 -5.20
N PRO A 182 -0.30 12.06 -5.70
CA PRO A 182 0.48 11.15 -4.91
C PRO A 182 1.91 11.65 -4.77
N GLU A 183 2.54 11.37 -3.63
CA GLU A 183 3.95 11.71 -3.37
C GLU A 183 4.65 10.52 -2.68
N ILE A 184 5.90 10.27 -3.07
CA ILE A 184 6.78 9.30 -2.38
C ILE A 184 7.74 10.10 -1.51
N HIS A 185 7.88 9.66 -0.26
CA HIS A 185 8.85 10.20 0.69
C HIS A 185 9.70 9.09 1.29
N ILE A 186 10.87 9.47 1.78
CA ILE A 186 11.73 8.62 2.60
C ILE A 186 11.99 9.41 3.88
N GLU A 187 11.66 8.81 5.02
CA GLU A 187 11.91 9.42 6.32
C GLU A 187 13.42 9.60 6.55
N THR A 188 13.80 10.69 7.21
CA THR A 188 15.20 11.17 7.23
C THR A 188 16.16 10.17 7.86
N GLU A 189 15.68 9.34 8.78
CA GLU A 189 16.49 8.39 9.55
C GLU A 189 16.60 7.01 8.91
N VAL A 190 15.97 6.79 7.75
CA VAL A 190 16.00 5.50 7.07
C VAL A 190 17.36 5.28 6.40
N VAL A 191 18.03 4.21 6.82
CA VAL A 191 19.30 3.75 6.25
C VAL A 191 19.04 2.45 5.48
N PHE A 192 19.35 2.45 4.18
CA PHE A 192 19.23 1.27 3.32
C PHE A 192 20.49 0.40 3.39
N ALA A 193 20.35 -0.87 3.01
CA ALA A 193 21.51 -1.73 2.77
C ALA A 193 22.41 -1.13 1.67
N PRO A 194 23.74 -1.25 1.79
CA PRO A 194 24.65 -0.69 0.81
C PRO A 194 24.42 -1.31 -0.57
N GLU A 195 24.41 -0.48 -1.60
CA GLU A 195 24.45 -0.94 -2.98
C GLU A 195 25.85 -1.50 -3.28
N PRO A 196 25.96 -2.56 -4.10
CA PRO A 196 27.25 -3.01 -4.59
C PRO A 196 27.89 -1.85 -5.35
N GLN A 197 29.04 -1.38 -4.86
CA GLN A 197 29.80 -0.36 -5.58
C GLN A 197 30.29 -0.98 -6.89
N PRO A 198 30.23 -0.25 -8.02
CA PRO A 198 30.94 -0.67 -9.22
C PRO A 198 32.41 -0.88 -8.83
N GLY A 199 32.95 -2.08 -9.07
CA GLY A 199 34.35 -2.36 -8.80
C GLY A 199 35.23 -1.31 -9.48
N GLU A 200 36.30 -0.89 -8.79
CA GLU A 200 37.31 -0.04 -9.43
C GLU A 200 37.78 -0.73 -10.72
N PRO A 201 37.90 -0.01 -11.85
CA PRO A 201 38.45 -0.60 -13.06
C PRO A 201 39.82 -1.19 -12.75
N GLY A 202 39.99 -2.50 -12.91
CA GLY A 202 41.27 -3.15 -12.70
C GLY A 202 42.36 -2.50 -13.56
N ASP A 203 43.58 -2.40 -13.02
CA ASP A 203 44.73 -1.91 -13.80
C ASP A 203 44.96 -2.87 -14.99
N PRO A 204 44.89 -2.40 -16.25
CA PRO A 204 45.09 -3.25 -17.42
C PRO A 204 46.46 -3.95 -17.48
N ASN A 205 47.39 -3.59 -16.59
CA ASN A 205 48.77 -4.06 -16.60
C ASN A 205 49.13 -4.98 -15.42
N GLU A 206 48.18 -5.35 -14.55
CA GLU A 206 48.44 -6.28 -13.46
C GLU A 206 48.01 -7.72 -13.86
N PRO A 207 48.95 -8.68 -14.04
CA PRO A 207 48.59 -10.05 -14.37
C PRO A 207 47.86 -10.70 -13.19
N GLY A 208 46.64 -11.21 -13.42
CA GLY A 208 45.85 -11.90 -12.40
C GLY A 208 46.57 -13.10 -11.78
N ASN A 209 46.33 -13.31 -10.48
CA ASN A 209 46.87 -14.43 -9.72
C ASN A 209 46.14 -15.74 -10.08
N PRO A 210 46.81 -16.76 -10.63
CA PRO A 210 46.17 -17.96 -11.20
C PRO A 210 45.51 -18.91 -10.18
N ASN A 211 45.42 -18.55 -8.89
CA ASN A 211 44.88 -19.43 -7.82
C ASN A 211 43.73 -18.80 -7.02
N GLU A 212 43.14 -17.70 -7.49
CA GLU A 212 41.99 -17.06 -6.83
C GLU A 212 40.72 -17.32 -7.67
N PRO A 213 39.67 -17.94 -7.12
CA PRO A 213 38.41 -18.11 -7.85
C PRO A 213 37.78 -16.74 -8.12
N GLY A 214 37.63 -16.36 -9.39
CA GLY A 214 37.04 -15.09 -9.81
C GLY A 214 35.57 -14.93 -9.38
N ASP A 215 35.16 -13.66 -9.20
CA ASP A 215 33.77 -13.28 -8.93
C ASP A 215 32.97 -13.37 -10.25
N PRO A 216 31.92 -14.22 -10.34
CA PRO A 216 31.14 -14.41 -11.57
C PRO A 216 30.46 -13.15 -12.14
N ASN A 217 30.46 -12.03 -11.41
CA ASN A 217 29.72 -10.82 -11.76
C ASN A 217 30.60 -9.60 -12.12
N ASP A 218 31.92 -9.75 -12.33
CA ASP A 218 32.79 -8.65 -12.79
C ASP A 218 32.61 -8.36 -14.30
N PRO A 219 32.14 -7.15 -14.70
CA PRO A 219 31.95 -6.78 -16.09
C PRO A 219 33.25 -6.37 -16.84
N ASN A 220 34.38 -6.20 -16.15
CA ASN A 220 35.67 -5.81 -16.72
C ASN A 220 36.72 -6.92 -16.72
N GLU A 221 36.41 -8.10 -16.18
CA GLU A 221 37.23 -9.28 -16.40
C GLU A 221 37.20 -9.63 -17.89
N TYR A 222 38.38 -9.87 -18.48
CA TYR A 222 38.45 -10.51 -19.79
C TYR A 222 37.94 -11.94 -19.62
N HIS A 223 36.63 -12.10 -19.75
CA HIS A 223 36.00 -13.40 -19.88
C HIS A 223 36.62 -14.04 -21.13
N GLU A 224 37.47 -15.05 -20.94
CA GLU A 224 37.66 -16.04 -22.01
C GLU A 224 36.26 -16.37 -22.54
N PRO A 225 36.03 -16.40 -23.86
CA PRO A 225 34.69 -16.61 -24.41
C PRO A 225 34.02 -17.74 -23.65
N ARG A 226 32.92 -17.42 -22.96
CA ARG A 226 32.23 -18.34 -22.05
C ARG A 226 32.12 -19.67 -22.78
N LYS A 227 32.68 -20.73 -22.19
CA LYS A 227 32.46 -22.09 -22.70
C LYS A 227 30.96 -22.24 -22.86
N ASP A 228 30.54 -22.79 -23.99
CA ASP A 228 29.19 -22.72 -24.57
C ASP A 228 28.08 -23.44 -23.76
N ASP A 229 28.23 -23.53 -22.43
CA ASP A 229 27.73 -24.61 -21.59
C ASP A 229 26.84 -24.15 -20.39
N GLU A 230 26.78 -22.86 -20.01
CA GLU A 230 26.31 -22.52 -18.64
C GLU A 230 25.03 -21.68 -18.47
N GLY A 231 24.34 -21.22 -19.52
CA GLY A 231 23.07 -20.51 -19.31
C GLY A 231 22.23 -20.27 -20.55
N CYS A 232 20.92 -20.13 -20.35
CA CYS A 232 20.00 -19.71 -21.40
C CYS A 232 20.31 -18.26 -21.79
N SER A 233 20.74 -18.03 -23.03
CA SER A 233 21.09 -16.70 -23.55
C SER A 233 19.90 -15.72 -23.59
N VAL A 234 18.67 -16.23 -23.56
CA VAL A 234 17.44 -15.43 -23.67
C VAL A 234 16.94 -14.91 -22.33
N CYS A 235 17.25 -15.59 -21.21
CA CYS A 235 16.85 -15.13 -19.88
C CYS A 235 18.05 -14.97 -18.94
N GLN A 236 19.26 -15.08 -19.48
CA GLN A 236 20.53 -14.99 -18.77
C GLN A 236 20.59 -15.90 -17.52
N GLY A 237 19.97 -17.07 -17.59
CA GLY A 237 19.94 -18.02 -16.46
C GLY A 237 18.74 -17.89 -15.51
N THR A 238 17.92 -16.85 -15.60
CA THR A 238 16.80 -16.63 -14.63
C THR A 238 15.67 -17.65 -14.74
N GLY A 239 15.44 -18.22 -15.94
CA GLY A 239 14.28 -19.06 -16.22
C GLY A 239 12.96 -18.28 -16.31
N VAL A 240 12.97 -16.95 -16.13
CA VAL A 240 11.77 -16.12 -16.14
C VAL A 240 11.54 -15.51 -17.52
N CYS A 241 10.28 -15.34 -17.91
CA CYS A 241 9.94 -14.64 -19.15
C CYS A 241 10.25 -13.14 -19.03
N GLU A 242 11.30 -12.66 -19.70
CA GLU A 242 11.74 -11.26 -19.67
C GLU A 242 10.69 -10.26 -20.20
N ARG A 243 9.74 -10.70 -21.03
CA ARG A 243 8.70 -9.78 -21.54
C ARG A 243 7.63 -9.40 -20.52
N CYS A 244 7.37 -10.28 -19.55
CA CYS A 244 6.34 -10.05 -18.55
C CYS A 244 6.89 -10.12 -17.14
N ASP A 245 8.22 -10.23 -17.00
CA ASP A 245 8.93 -10.38 -15.74
C ASP A 245 8.32 -11.46 -14.83
N GLY A 246 7.88 -12.56 -15.44
CA GLY A 246 7.28 -13.69 -14.74
C GLY A 246 5.84 -13.47 -14.25
N THR A 247 5.18 -12.37 -14.59
CA THR A 247 3.77 -12.16 -14.25
C THR A 247 2.82 -12.97 -15.14
N GLY A 248 3.25 -13.32 -16.36
CA GLY A 248 2.44 -14.01 -17.36
C GLY A 248 1.48 -13.09 -18.12
N LEU A 249 1.45 -11.80 -17.78
CA LEU A 249 0.58 -10.79 -18.37
C LEU A 249 1.40 -9.60 -18.84
N VAL A 250 0.93 -8.92 -19.88
CA VAL A 250 1.49 -7.64 -20.34
C VAL A 250 0.36 -6.64 -20.49
N ASP A 251 0.68 -5.35 -20.44
CA ASP A 251 -0.32 -4.33 -20.71
C ASP A 251 -0.90 -4.50 -22.11
N CYS A 252 -2.23 -4.37 -22.20
CA CYS A 252 -2.93 -4.51 -23.45
C CYS A 252 -2.50 -3.38 -24.40
N MET A 253 -1.81 -3.72 -25.48
CA MET A 253 -1.26 -2.74 -26.43
C MET A 253 -2.32 -1.82 -27.04
N ARG A 254 -3.57 -2.27 -27.14
CA ARG A 254 -4.67 -1.47 -27.72
C ARG A 254 -5.14 -0.36 -26.77
N CYS A 255 -5.17 -0.62 -25.47
CA CYS A 255 -5.64 0.35 -24.49
C CYS A 255 -4.53 0.85 -23.56
N SER A 256 -3.29 0.46 -23.80
CA SER A 256 -2.12 0.74 -22.96
C SER A 256 -2.40 0.54 -21.47
N GLY A 257 -2.91 -0.64 -21.10
CA GLY A 257 -3.21 -0.94 -19.68
C GLY A 257 -4.57 -0.46 -19.18
N THR A 258 -5.26 0.46 -19.87
CA THR A 258 -6.44 1.14 -19.30
C THR A 258 -7.75 0.33 -19.30
N GLY A 259 -7.82 -0.77 -20.03
CA GLY A 259 -9.06 -1.54 -20.21
C GLY A 259 -10.14 -0.83 -21.03
N LYS A 260 -9.86 0.36 -21.59
CA LYS A 260 -10.86 1.19 -22.27
C LYS A 260 -10.51 1.44 -23.75
N SER A 261 -11.53 1.51 -24.59
CA SER A 261 -11.46 2.05 -25.96
C SER A 261 -12.36 3.29 -26.06
N PRO A 262 -12.27 4.08 -27.14
CA PRO A 262 -13.16 5.23 -27.36
C PRO A 262 -14.66 4.84 -27.33
N GLU A 263 -15.00 3.60 -27.64
CA GLU A 263 -16.38 3.07 -27.64
C GLU A 263 -16.80 2.44 -26.30
N GLY A 264 -15.93 2.39 -25.30
CA GLY A 264 -16.22 1.83 -23.97
C GLY A 264 -15.17 0.82 -23.51
N THR A 265 -15.57 -0.44 -23.32
CA THR A 265 -14.67 -1.52 -22.88
C THR A 265 -13.71 -1.90 -24.00
N CYS A 266 -12.40 -1.97 -23.71
CA CYS A 266 -11.41 -2.43 -24.67
C CYS A 266 -11.71 -3.87 -25.08
N PRO A 267 -11.95 -4.16 -26.37
CA PRO A 267 -12.34 -5.49 -26.82
C PRO A 267 -11.18 -6.50 -26.78
N ASP A 268 -9.93 -6.04 -26.69
CA ASP A 268 -8.75 -6.93 -26.73
C ASP A 268 -8.43 -7.55 -25.37
N CYS A 269 -8.69 -6.80 -24.30
CA CYS A 269 -8.54 -7.29 -22.93
C CYS A 269 -9.87 -7.47 -22.20
N ASN A 270 -11.00 -7.27 -22.89
CA ASN A 270 -12.35 -7.28 -22.31
C ASN A 270 -12.49 -6.41 -21.05
N GLY A 271 -11.77 -5.28 -21.01
CA GLY A 271 -11.77 -4.38 -19.85
C GLY A 271 -10.71 -4.66 -18.80
N ALA A 272 -9.96 -5.76 -18.88
CA ALA A 272 -8.97 -6.12 -17.87
C ALA A 272 -7.71 -5.26 -17.90
N GLY A 273 -7.47 -4.52 -18.99
CA GLY A 273 -6.27 -3.69 -19.16
C GLY A 273 -5.00 -4.49 -19.47
N ARG A 274 -4.94 -5.77 -19.12
CA ARG A 274 -3.84 -6.67 -19.42
C ARG A 274 -4.25 -7.79 -20.37
N CYS A 275 -3.29 -8.23 -21.17
CA CYS A 275 -3.39 -9.38 -22.05
C CYS A 275 -2.40 -10.45 -21.60
N GLU A 276 -2.71 -11.71 -21.93
CA GLU A 276 -1.76 -12.80 -21.76
C GLU A 276 -0.45 -12.48 -22.48
N CYS A 277 0.67 -12.70 -21.81
CA CYS A 277 1.99 -12.46 -22.41
C CYS A 277 2.17 -13.39 -23.62
N GLU A 278 2.26 -12.82 -24.81
CA GLU A 278 2.37 -13.62 -26.04
C GLU A 278 3.69 -14.40 -26.18
N GLN A 279 4.70 -14.08 -25.36
CA GLN A 279 6.00 -14.76 -25.41
C GLN A 279 6.03 -16.03 -24.55
N CYS A 280 5.33 -16.03 -23.39
CA CYS A 280 5.26 -17.21 -22.52
C CYS A 280 3.86 -17.83 -22.45
N HIS A 281 2.85 -17.25 -23.10
CA HIS A 281 1.45 -17.71 -23.06
C HIS A 281 0.95 -17.93 -21.63
N GLY A 282 1.21 -16.96 -20.75
CA GLY A 282 0.83 -17.01 -19.34
C GLY A 282 1.61 -18.00 -18.48
N THR A 283 2.54 -18.79 -19.04
CA THR A 283 3.32 -19.79 -18.27
C THR A 283 4.35 -19.17 -17.33
N LYS A 284 4.68 -17.88 -17.52
CA LYS A 284 5.67 -17.10 -16.73
C LYS A 284 7.12 -17.54 -16.93
N GLN A 285 7.33 -18.66 -17.60
CA GLN A 285 8.62 -19.26 -17.84
C GLN A 285 9.26 -18.70 -19.11
N CYS A 286 10.59 -18.60 -19.11
CA CYS A 286 11.35 -18.31 -20.30
C CYS A 286 11.05 -19.41 -21.34
N PRO A 287 10.50 -19.07 -22.52
CA PRO A 287 10.13 -20.06 -23.53
C PRO A 287 11.34 -20.74 -24.15
N ALA A 288 12.52 -20.11 -24.08
CA ALA A 288 13.75 -20.66 -24.63
C ALA A 288 14.34 -21.78 -23.78
N CYS A 289 14.11 -21.80 -22.45
CA CYS A 289 14.64 -22.85 -21.57
C CYS A 289 13.56 -23.60 -20.79
N GLY A 290 12.28 -23.31 -21.03
CA GLY A 290 11.16 -23.91 -20.30
C GLY A 290 11.22 -23.64 -18.80
N GLY A 291 11.76 -22.49 -18.39
CA GLY A 291 11.89 -22.13 -16.99
C GLY A 291 13.15 -22.62 -16.28
N THR A 292 14.00 -23.41 -16.94
CA THR A 292 15.16 -24.05 -16.29
C THR A 292 16.37 -23.13 -16.12
N GLY A 293 16.41 -22.00 -16.84
CA GLY A 293 17.58 -21.12 -16.92
C GLY A 293 18.75 -21.71 -17.74
N LYS A 294 18.63 -22.95 -18.24
CA LYS A 294 19.71 -23.66 -18.94
C LYS A 294 19.51 -23.65 -20.45
N LYS A 295 20.59 -23.79 -21.20
CA LYS A 295 20.54 -24.00 -22.66
C LYS A 295 19.80 -25.33 -22.93
N PRO A 296 18.81 -25.38 -23.84
CA PRO A 296 18.23 -26.65 -24.27
C PRO A 296 19.29 -27.49 -24.98
N ASP A 297 19.37 -28.77 -24.64
CA ASP A 297 20.17 -29.76 -25.37
C ASP A 297 19.70 -29.93 -26.83
#